data_AF-A0A819JUQ3-F1
#
_entry.id   AF-A0A819JUQ3-F1
#
_cell.length_a   1.000
_cell.length_b   1.000
_cell.length_c   1.000
_cell.angle_alpha   90.00
_cell.angle_beta   90.00
_cell.angle_gamma   90.00
#
_symmetry.space_group_name_H-M   'P 1'
#
loop_
_entity.id
_entity.type
_entity.pdbx_description
1 polymer ?
#
loop_
_entity_poly.entity_id
_entity_poly.type
_entity_poly.pdbx_seq_one_letter_code
_entity_poly.pdbx_strand_id
1 'polypeptide(L)'
;RVPTSQIPYEDDATCGEWIHKLFQEKDRIYDHFVQHDNFDGLGVPEVPVVRNYSDLLIEIFWIVTIGIPSLVWFETQLFEIVP
;
A
#
# COMPACT_ATOMS: atom_id res chain seq x y z
N ARG A 1 3.55 7.63 8.27
CA ARG A 1 4.97 7.29 8.59
C ARG A 1 5.20 7.68 10.03
N VAL A 2 5.70 6.77 10.87
CA VAL A 2 6.01 7.09 12.26
C VAL A 2 7.35 7.84 12.28
N PRO A 3 7.42 9.05 12.87
CA PRO A 3 8.67 9.79 12.94
C PRO A 3 9.66 9.03 13.84
N THR A 4 10.83 8.70 13.29
CA THR A 4 11.91 8.00 14.00
C THR A 4 12.48 8.79 15.19
N SER A 5 12.17 10.07 15.32
CA SER A 5 12.52 10.90 16.48
C SER A 5 11.70 10.60 17.74
N GLN A 6 10.56 9.92 17.63
CA GLN A 6 9.70 9.57 18.77
C GLN A 6 9.95 8.17 19.33
N ILE A 7 10.87 7.41 18.72
CA ILE A 7 11.19 6.05 19.14
C ILE A 7 12.18 6.13 20.31
N PRO A 8 11.83 5.63 21.50
CA PRO A 8 12.79 5.54 22.59
C PRO A 8 13.81 4.44 22.26
N TYR A 9 15.07 4.84 22.01
CA TYR A 9 16.19 3.93 21.69
C TYR A 9 17.01 3.54 22.92
N GLU A 10 16.71 4.12 24.09
CA GLU A 10 17.55 4.02 25.28
C GLU A 10 17.33 2.73 26.08
N ASP A 11 16.17 2.06 25.93
CA ASP A 11 15.83 0.85 26.68
C ASP A 11 14.79 -0.01 25.94
N ASP A 12 15.05 -1.33 25.85
CA ASP A 12 14.21 -2.30 25.13
C ASP A 12 12.82 -2.45 25.76
N ALA A 13 12.71 -2.35 27.10
CA ALA A 13 11.42 -2.44 27.78
C ALA A 13 10.56 -1.20 27.50
N THR A 14 11.19 -0.01 27.50
CA THR A 14 10.54 1.26 27.17
C THR A 14 10.11 1.31 25.70
N CYS A 15 10.89 0.71 24.79
CA CYS A 15 10.50 0.52 23.39
C CYS A 15 9.29 -0.40 23.26
N GLY A 16 9.26 -1.51 24.00
CA GLY A 16 8.11 -2.42 24.05
C GLY A 16 6.82 -1.74 24.52
N GLU A 17 6.88 -0.95 25.58
CA GLU A 17 5.72 -0.19 26.07
C GLU A 17 5.26 0.88 25.07
N TRP A 18 6.19 1.56 24.40
CA TRP A 18 5.87 2.54 23.38
C TRP A 18 5.18 1.91 22.17
N ILE A 19 5.69 0.77 21.70
CA ILE A 19 5.06 -0.02 20.62
C ILE A 19 3.66 -0.46 21.04
N HIS A 20 3.50 -0.93 22.28
CA HIS A 20 2.21 -1.39 22.79
C HIS A 20 1.17 -0.25 22.81
N LYS A 21 1.54 0.94 23.29
CA LYS A 21 0.67 2.13 23.25
C LYS A 21 0.33 2.54 21.82
N LEU A 22 1.30 2.50 20.91
CA LEU A 22 1.08 2.81 19.50
C LEU A 22 0.07 1.86 18.85
N PHE A 23 0.14 0.56 19.16
CA PHE A 23 -0.83 -0.42 18.68
C PHE A 23 -2.23 -0.21 19.27
N GLN A 24 -2.34 0.15 20.56
CA GLN A 24 -3.63 0.49 21.18
C GLN A 24 -4.28 1.70 20.52
N GLU A 25 -3.51 2.75 20.22
CA GLU A 25 -4.03 3.93 19.51
C GLU A 25 -4.50 3.57 18.10
N LYS A 26 -3.74 2.75 17.37
CA LYS A 26 -4.12 2.26 16.04
C LYS A 26 -5.42 1.47 16.08
N ASP A 27 -5.58 0.55 17.03
CA ASP A 27 -6.80 -0.26 17.16
C ASP A 27 -8.01 0.62 17.51
N ARG A 28 -7.85 1.62 18.40
CA ARG A 28 -8.93 2.58 18.71
C ARG A 28 -9.39 3.38 17.48
N ILE A 29 -8.45 3.82 16.64
CA ILE A 29 -8.77 4.53 15.40
C ILE A 29 -9.50 3.60 14.42
N TYR A 30 -9.07 2.34 14.33
CA TYR A 30 -9.71 1.35 13.47
C TYR A 30 -11.12 1.00 13.93
N ASP A 31 -11.33 0.81 15.24
CA ASP A 31 -12.64 0.53 15.82
C ASP A 31 -13.65 1.66 15.56
N HIS A 32 -13.20 2.91 15.64
CA HIS A 32 -14.03 4.06 15.28
C HIS A 32 -14.35 4.10 13.78
N PHE A 33 -13.37 3.80 12.92
CA PHE A 33 -13.61 3.70 11.48
C PHE A 33 -14.63 2.62 11.14
N VAL A 34 -14.55 1.45 11.78
CA VAL A 34 -15.54 0.37 11.60
C VAL A 34 -16.96 0.80 12.04
N GLN A 35 -17.07 1.65 13.06
CA GLN A 35 -18.36 2.09 13.60
C GLN A 35 -18.97 3.29 12.88
N HIS A 36 -18.14 4.23 12.41
CA HIS A 36 -18.59 5.52 11.88
C HIS A 36 -18.29 5.72 10.39
N ASP A 37 -17.57 4.81 9.74
CA ASP A 37 -17.12 4.87 8.33
C ASP A 37 -16.35 6.16 7.98
N ASN A 38 -15.90 6.89 9.01
CA ASN A 38 -15.15 8.12 8.88
C ASN A 38 -14.04 8.23 9.94
N PHE A 39 -13.04 9.05 9.64
CA PHE A 39 -11.95 9.38 10.56
C PHE A 39 -12.18 10.73 11.26
N ASP A 40 -13.36 11.33 11.08
CA ASP A 40 -13.72 12.64 11.60
C ASP A 40 -13.72 12.63 13.13
N GLY A 41 -13.02 13.59 13.74
CA GLY A 41 -13.00 13.78 15.20
C GLY A 41 -11.88 13.06 15.97
N LEU A 42 -11.08 12.22 15.33
CA LEU A 42 -9.96 11.51 15.99
C LEU A 42 -8.61 12.25 15.98
N GLY A 43 -8.56 13.46 15.40
CA GLY A 43 -7.31 14.22 15.26
C GLY A 43 -6.28 13.55 14.36
N VAL A 44 -6.69 12.56 13.56
CA VAL A 44 -5.83 11.93 12.55
C VAL A 44 -5.65 12.95 11.42
N PRO A 45 -4.41 13.27 11.02
CA PRO A 45 -4.19 14.14 9.89
C PRO A 45 -4.79 13.47 8.65
N GLU A 46 -5.72 14.15 7.99
CA GLU A 46 -6.20 13.78 6.67
C GLU A 46 -4.98 13.71 5.75
N VAL A 47 -4.51 12.50 5.45
CA VAL A 47 -3.44 12.31 4.48
C VAL A 47 -4.12 12.40 3.12
N PRO A 48 -3.91 13.47 2.33
CA PRO A 48 -4.46 13.51 0.99
C PRO A 48 -3.87 12.33 0.23
N VAL A 49 -4.73 11.43 -0.24
CA VAL A 49 -4.31 10.34 -1.11
C VAL A 49 -3.92 10.98 -2.44
N VAL A 50 -2.64 11.30 -2.58
CA VAL A 50 -2.08 11.81 -3.83
C VAL A 50 -2.15 10.66 -4.84
N ARG A 51 -3.16 10.71 -5.72
CA ARG A 51 -3.30 9.73 -6.81
C ARG A 51 -2.11 9.91 -7.75
N ASN A 52 -1.16 8.98 -7.69
CA ASN A 52 0.01 8.98 -8.54
C ASN A 52 -0.34 8.37 -9.90
N TYR A 53 -0.83 9.20 -10.84
CA TYR A 53 -1.11 8.77 -12.21
C TYR A 53 0.11 8.20 -12.94
N SER A 54 1.32 8.57 -12.51
CA SER A 54 2.57 8.03 -13.03
C SER A 54 2.70 6.51 -12.83
N ASP A 55 2.18 5.99 -11.72
CA ASP A 55 2.23 4.55 -11.41
C ASP A 55 1.37 3.76 -12.41
N LEU A 56 0.15 4.26 -12.67
CA LEU A 56 -0.77 3.69 -13.68
C LEU A 56 -0.19 3.75 -15.09
N LEU A 57 0.48 4.84 -15.46
CA LEU A 57 1.11 4.96 -16.78
C LEU A 57 2.28 3.98 -16.95
N ILE A 58 3.08 3.79 -15.91
CA ILE A 58 4.18 2.82 -15.91
C ILE A 58 3.61 1.40 -16.02
N GLU A 59 2.56 1.08 -15.27
CA GLU A 59 1.90 -0.22 -15.33
C GLU A 59 1.33 -0.52 -16.73
N ILE A 60 0.58 0.42 -17.33
CA ILE A 60 0.06 0.28 -18.69
C ILE A 60 1.20 0.11 -19.70
N PHE A 61 2.28 0.87 -19.56
CA PHE A 61 3.45 0.74 -20.43
C PHE A 61 4.05 -0.67 -20.37
N TRP A 62 4.19 -1.25 -19.18
CA TRP A 62 4.68 -2.61 -19.02
C TRP A 62 3.71 -3.66 -19.56
N ILE A 63 2.40 -3.48 -19.35
CA ILE A 63 1.37 -4.37 -19.90
C ILE A 63 1.43 -4.38 -21.43
N VAL A 64 1.59 -3.23 -22.08
CA VAL A 64 1.69 -3.14 -23.54
C VAL A 64 3.02 -3.72 -24.02
N THR A 65 4.12 -3.38 -23.35
CA THR A 65 5.48 -3.83 -23.71
C THR A 65 5.63 -5.35 -23.59
N ILE A 66 4.98 -5.99 -22.62
CA ILE A 66 5.03 -7.45 -22.42
C ILE A 66 3.89 -8.15 -23.16
N GLY A 67 2.70 -7.56 -23.16
CA GLY A 67 1.50 -8.11 -23.76
C GLY A 67 1.59 -8.26 -25.27
N ILE A 68 2.13 -7.26 -25.98
CA ILE A 68 2.28 -7.34 -27.45
C ILE A 68 3.22 -8.49 -27.85
N PRO A 69 4.46 -8.59 -27.33
CA PRO A 69 5.33 -9.73 -27.63
C PRO A 69 4.72 -11.07 -27.23
N SER A 70 4.02 -11.15 -26.11
CA SER A 70 3.37 -12.39 -25.67
C SER A 70 2.28 -12.82 -26.65
N LEU A 71 1.43 -11.91 -27.13
CA LEU A 71 0.37 -12.21 -28.09
C LEU A 71 0.93 -12.67 -29.43
N VAL A 72 1.94 -11.98 -29.97
CA VAL A 72 2.60 -12.38 -31.23
C VAL A 72 3.25 -13.76 -31.07
N TRP A 73 3.91 -14.00 -29.94
CA TRP A 73 4.52 -15.30 -29.66
C TRP A 73 3.46 -16.42 -29.59
N PHE A 74 2.32 -16.18 -28.93
CA PHE A 74 1.20 -17.13 -28.89
C PHE A 74 0.60 -17.40 -30.27
N GLU A 75 0.41 -16.38 -31.11
CA GLU A 75 -0.07 -16.57 -32.48
C GLU A 75 0.90 -17.40 -33.32
N THR A 76 2.21 -17.12 -33.22
CA THR A 76 3.23 -17.92 -33.94
C THR A 76 3.27 -19.37 -33.48
N GLN A 77 3.16 -19.64 -32.18
CA GLN A 77 3.11 -21.00 -31.64
C GLN A 77 1.82 -21.73 -32.02
N LEU A 78 0.68 -21.03 -32.06
CA LEU A 78 -0.60 -21.63 -32.45
C LEU A 78 -0.62 -22.00 -33.93
N PHE A 79 0.00 -21.20 -34.80
CA PHE A 79 0.15 -21.51 -36.23
C PHE A 79 1.10 -22.69 -36.50
N GLU A 80 2.12 -22.93 -35.67
CA GLU A 80 2.98 -24.12 -35.80
C GLU A 80 2.28 -25.43 -35.38
N ILE A 81 1.27 -25.36 -34.50
CA ILE A 81 0.58 -26.54 -33.96
C ILE A 81 -0.64 -26.95 -34.81
N VAL A 82 -1.22 -26.03 -35.58
CA VAL A 82 -2.36 -26.30 -36.48
C VAL A 82 -1.88 -26.22 -37.94
N PRO A 83 -1.70 -27.36 -38.65
CA PRO A 83 -1.21 -27.38 -40.04
C PRO A 83 -2.23 -26.85 -41.06
#